data_AF-A0A1B1UL19-F1
#
_entry.id   AF-A0A1B1UL19-F1
#
_cell.length_a   1.000
_cell.length_b   1.000
_cell.length_c   1.000
_cell.angle_alpha   90.00
_cell.angle_beta   90.00
_cell.angle_gamma   90.00
#
_symmetry.space_group_name_H-M   'P 1'
#
loop_
_entity.id
_entity.type
_entity.pdbx_description
1 polymer ?
#
loop_
_entity_poly.entity_id
_entity_poly.type
_entity_poly.pdbx_seq_one_letter_code
_entity_poly.pdbx_strand_id
1 'polypeptide(L)'
;MALKVELKPHERIIIGACVVTNTDQRARLLIDGDRIPILREKDILTPESANTPAKLVYLAVQLMYLSPDPMAHHPTYFSLVRDILTTMPSAWPFIEGINNFTLNGDLYHALKEAKKLIGHEEQILETARKLQSSEQPDRKSA
;
A
#
# COMPACT_ATOMS: atom_id res chain seq x y z
N MET A 1 7.52 -15.59 -15.53
CA MET A 1 7.31 -16.68 -14.55
C MET A 1 5.82 -16.83 -14.37
N ALA A 2 5.26 -18.04 -14.53
CA ALA A 2 3.82 -18.23 -14.40
C ALA A 2 3.36 -18.07 -12.95
N LEU A 3 2.45 -17.12 -12.70
CA LEU A 3 1.81 -16.92 -11.40
C LEU A 3 0.52 -17.74 -11.32
N LYS A 4 0.45 -18.64 -10.33
CA LYS A 4 -0.76 -19.40 -10.02
C LYS A 4 -1.61 -18.63 -9.01
N VAL A 5 -2.86 -18.34 -9.35
CA VAL A 5 -3.79 -17.53 -8.55
C VAL A 5 -5.10 -18.30 -8.40
N GLU A 6 -5.61 -18.40 -7.18
CA GLU A 6 -7.00 -18.79 -6.93
C GLU A 6 -7.80 -17.53 -6.58
N LEU A 7 -8.97 -17.38 -7.21
CA LEU A 7 -9.95 -16.32 -6.96
C LEU A 7 -11.22 -16.92 -6.35
N LYS A 8 -11.71 -16.30 -5.27
CA LYS A 8 -13.02 -16.59 -4.68
C LYS A 8 -14.15 -16.02 -5.54
N PRO A 9 -15.41 -16.46 -5.36
CA PRO A 9 -16.53 -15.86 -6.05
C PRO A 9 -16.55 -14.34 -5.87
N HIS A 10 -16.74 -13.60 -6.97
CA HIS A 10 -16.74 -12.12 -7.02
C HIS A 10 -15.43 -11.42 -6.61
N GLU A 11 -14.34 -12.15 -6.38
CA GLU A 11 -13.02 -11.55 -6.12
C GLU A 11 -12.42 -10.98 -7.40
N ARG A 12 -11.72 -9.84 -7.27
CA ARG A 12 -11.09 -9.13 -8.38
C ARG A 12 -9.56 -9.25 -8.37
N ILE A 13 -8.97 -9.21 -9.55
CA ILE A 13 -7.53 -9.07 -9.74
C ILE A 13 -7.26 -8.11 -10.90
N ILE A 14 -6.28 -7.23 -10.73
CA ILE A 14 -5.75 -6.36 -11.77
C ILE A 14 -4.57 -7.07 -12.45
N ILE A 15 -4.56 -7.06 -13.78
CA ILE A 15 -3.47 -7.56 -14.63
C ILE A 15 -3.18 -6.48 -15.68
N GLY A 16 -2.08 -5.76 -15.51
CA GLY A 16 -1.76 -4.58 -16.31
C GLY A 16 -2.91 -3.56 -16.26
N ALA A 17 -3.50 -3.27 -17.42
CA ALA A 17 -4.65 -2.36 -17.55
C ALA A 17 -6.02 -3.06 -17.44
N CYS A 18 -6.06 -4.38 -17.21
CA CYS A 18 -7.29 -5.17 -17.17
C CYS A 18 -7.71 -5.47 -15.73
N VAL A 19 -9.02 -5.43 -15.47
CA VAL A 19 -9.61 -5.94 -14.23
C VAL A 19 -10.34 -7.24 -14.56
N VAL A 20 -9.92 -8.33 -13.93
CA VAL A 20 -10.58 -9.63 -14.03
C VAL A 20 -11.41 -9.82 -12.77
N THR A 21 -12.72 -10.01 -12.95
CA THR A 21 -13.66 -10.30 -11.85
C THR A 21 -14.09 -11.76 -11.97
N ASN A 22 -13.96 -12.50 -10.87
CA ASN A 22 -14.44 -13.87 -10.84
C ASN A 22 -15.97 -13.91 -10.71
N THR A 23 -16.59 -14.94 -11.26
CA THR A 23 -18.04 -15.13 -11.22
C THR A 23 -18.45 -15.89 -9.96
N ASP A 24 -19.41 -16.81 -10.05
CA ASP A 24 -20.07 -17.43 -8.89
C ASP A 24 -19.26 -18.59 -8.28
N GLN A 25 -18.32 -19.19 -9.04
CA GLN A 25 -17.53 -20.33 -8.59
C GLN A 25 -16.06 -19.97 -8.41
N ARG A 26 -15.35 -20.68 -7.53
CA ARG A 26 -13.90 -20.52 -7.39
C ARG A 26 -13.19 -20.87 -8.69
N ALA A 27 -12.29 -20.00 -9.12
CA ALA A 27 -11.48 -20.21 -10.31
C ALA A 27 -10.00 -20.27 -9.97
N ARG A 28 -9.28 -21.19 -10.61
CA ARG A 28 -7.81 -21.26 -10.59
C ARG A 28 -7.30 -20.78 -11.93
N LEU A 29 -6.51 -19.71 -11.89
CA LEU A 29 -5.91 -19.09 -13.06
C LEU A 29 -4.40 -19.29 -13.01
N LEU A 30 -3.83 -19.55 -14.18
CA LEU A 30 -2.40 -19.49 -14.41
C LEU A 30 -2.15 -18.32 -15.34
N ILE A 31 -1.46 -17.31 -14.83
CA ILE A 31 -1.14 -16.09 -15.55
C ILE A 31 0.33 -16.17 -15.92
N ASP A 32 0.64 -16.19 -17.22
CA ASP A 32 2.00 -16.12 -17.72
C ASP A 32 2.24 -14.78 -18.41
N GLY A 33 3.42 -14.22 -18.18
CA GLY A 33 3.77 -12.89 -18.58
C GLY A 33 5.09 -12.46 -17.94
N ASP A 34 5.86 -11.68 -18.68
CA ASP A 34 7.07 -11.04 -18.16
C ASP A 34 6.77 -9.59 -17.80
N ARG A 35 7.17 -9.19 -16.59
CA ARG A 35 7.02 -7.82 -16.06
C ARG A 35 5.61 -7.23 -16.16
N ILE A 36 4.57 -8.06 -16.15
CA ILE A 36 3.17 -7.60 -16.14
C ILE A 36 2.79 -7.24 -14.69
N PRO A 37 2.27 -6.01 -14.44
CA PRO A 37 1.74 -5.66 -13.12
C PRO A 37 0.56 -6.56 -12.75
N ILE A 38 0.60 -7.18 -11.56
CA ILE A 38 -0.48 -8.01 -11.05
C ILE A 38 -0.78 -7.61 -9.60
N LEU A 39 -2.02 -7.18 -9.34
CA LEU A 39 -2.48 -6.76 -8.02
C LEU A 39 -3.79 -7.48 -7.66
N ARG A 40 -3.86 -8.08 -6.48
CA ARG A 40 -5.09 -8.70 -5.95
C ARG A 40 -5.96 -7.66 -5.29
N GLU A 41 -7.28 -7.86 -5.29
CA GLU A 41 -8.24 -6.94 -4.67
C GLU A 41 -7.90 -6.53 -3.24
N LYS A 42 -7.47 -7.47 -2.40
CA LYS A 42 -7.06 -7.21 -1.02
C LYS A 42 -5.84 -6.28 -0.86
N ASP A 43 -5.06 -6.14 -1.93
CA ASP A 43 -3.86 -5.32 -2.00
C ASP A 43 -4.13 -4.04 -2.81
N ILE A 44 -5.36 -3.82 -3.30
CA ILE A 44 -5.75 -2.57 -3.96
C ILE A 44 -6.21 -1.58 -2.90
N LEU A 45 -5.56 -0.42 -2.89
CA LEU A 45 -6.00 0.75 -2.13
C LEU A 45 -6.68 1.73 -3.09
N THR A 46 -7.90 2.18 -2.75
CA THR A 46 -8.57 3.22 -3.53
C THR A 46 -8.28 4.62 -2.97
N PRO A 47 -8.36 5.68 -3.79
CA PRO A 47 -8.16 7.06 -3.34
C PRO A 47 -9.02 7.45 -2.14
N GLU A 48 -10.26 6.97 -2.07
CA GLU A 48 -11.21 7.25 -0.98
C GLU A 48 -10.80 6.59 0.34
N SER A 49 -10.11 5.45 0.26
CA SER A 49 -9.63 4.69 1.42
C SER A 49 -8.23 5.11 1.88
N ALA A 50 -7.52 5.91 1.09
CA ALA A 50 -6.17 6.39 1.35
C ALA A 50 -6.19 7.60 2.30
N ASN A 51 -6.67 7.38 3.53
CA ASN A 51 -6.98 8.41 4.51
C ASN A 51 -5.85 8.69 5.53
N THR A 52 -4.64 8.16 5.30
CA THR A 52 -3.48 8.40 6.16
C THR A 52 -2.23 8.66 5.31
N PRO A 53 -1.21 9.38 5.83
CA PRO A 53 0.03 9.64 5.11
C PRO A 53 0.70 8.38 4.53
N ALA A 54 0.82 7.30 5.31
CA ALA A 54 1.42 6.05 4.82
C ALA A 54 0.58 5.42 3.69
N LYS A 55 -0.75 5.48 3.79
CA LYS A 55 -1.65 5.00 2.74
C LYS A 55 -1.55 5.83 1.46
N LEU A 56 -1.36 7.15 1.55
CA LEU A 56 -1.12 7.99 0.39
C LEU A 56 0.18 7.62 -0.32
N VAL A 57 1.26 7.34 0.44
CA VAL A 57 2.51 6.83 -0.13
C VAL A 57 2.28 5.49 -0.82
N TYR A 58 1.56 4.55 -0.19
CA TYR A 58 1.21 3.28 -0.82
C TYR A 58 0.43 3.47 -2.11
N LEU A 59 -0.57 4.37 -2.12
CA LEU A 59 -1.36 4.69 -3.31
C LEU A 59 -0.48 5.23 -4.44
N ALA A 60 0.47 6.13 -4.13
CA ALA A 60 1.39 6.66 -5.13
C ALA A 60 2.24 5.55 -5.76
N VAL A 61 2.80 4.65 -4.95
CA VAL A 61 3.58 3.49 -5.43
C VAL A 61 2.68 2.51 -6.22
N GLN A 62 1.40 2.35 -5.84
CA GLN A 62 0.43 1.54 -6.58
C GLN A 62 0.16 2.10 -7.96
N LEU A 63 -0.02 3.42 -8.07
CA LEU A 63 -0.19 4.08 -9.36
C LEU A 63 1.08 3.95 -10.22
N MET A 64 2.26 4.09 -9.63
CA MET A 64 3.53 3.81 -10.31
C MET A 64 3.60 2.38 -10.83
N TYR A 65 3.19 1.38 -10.03
CA TYR A 65 3.21 -0.02 -10.41
C TYR A 65 2.24 -0.36 -11.56
N LEU A 66 1.07 0.27 -11.57
CA LEU A 66 0.03 0.03 -12.58
C LEU A 66 0.19 0.90 -13.83
N SER A 67 0.96 1.98 -13.77
CA SER A 67 1.14 2.91 -14.88
C SER A 67 2.14 2.36 -15.91
N PRO A 68 1.87 2.55 -17.22
CA PRO A 68 2.87 2.32 -18.27
C PRO A 68 4.04 3.32 -18.18
N ASP A 69 3.85 4.48 -17.56
CA ASP A 69 4.89 5.46 -17.27
C ASP A 69 4.92 5.78 -15.76
N PRO A 70 5.75 5.06 -14.98
CA PRO A 70 5.90 5.32 -13.55
C PRO A 70 6.50 6.69 -13.22
N MET A 71 7.30 7.26 -14.13
CA MET A 71 8.02 8.52 -13.88
C MET A 71 7.05 9.71 -13.70
N ALA A 72 5.90 9.65 -14.36
CA ALA A 72 4.83 10.66 -14.22
C ALA A 72 4.35 10.82 -12.76
N HIS A 73 4.48 9.79 -11.94
CA HIS A 73 4.03 9.79 -10.54
C HIS A 73 5.14 10.10 -9.52
N HIS A 74 6.42 10.16 -9.95
CA HIS A 74 7.54 10.46 -9.06
C HIS A 74 7.39 11.79 -8.30
N PRO A 75 6.97 12.91 -8.92
CA PRO A 75 6.84 14.18 -8.19
C PRO A 75 5.85 14.09 -7.02
N THR A 76 4.70 13.44 -7.24
CA THR A 76 3.69 13.22 -6.19
C THR A 76 4.24 12.32 -5.09
N TYR A 77 4.89 11.22 -5.46
CA TYR A 77 5.53 10.32 -4.50
C TYR A 77 6.55 11.05 -3.61
N PHE A 78 7.48 11.81 -4.19
CA PHE A 78 8.50 12.51 -3.42
C PHE A 78 7.92 13.62 -2.53
N SER A 79 6.84 14.27 -2.94
CA SER A 79 6.13 15.22 -2.08
C SER A 79 5.59 14.52 -0.83
N LEU A 80 4.87 13.41 -1.01
CA LEU A 80 4.29 12.64 0.10
C LEU A 80 5.36 12.08 1.04
N VAL A 81 6.49 11.62 0.49
CA VAL A 81 7.64 11.16 1.27
C VAL A 81 8.25 12.27 2.12
N ARG A 82 8.35 13.49 1.60
CA ARG A 82 8.84 14.63 2.37
C ARG A 82 7.89 14.97 3.52
N ASP A 83 6.59 14.99 3.23
CA ASP A 83 5.56 15.33 4.22
C ASP A 83 5.57 14.29 5.35
N ILE A 84 5.56 13.00 5.02
CA ILE A 84 5.54 11.94 6.04
C ILE A 84 6.81 11.91 6.88
N LEU A 85 7.99 12.14 6.30
CA LEU A 85 9.25 12.18 7.06
C LEU A 85 9.33 13.40 7.98
N THR A 86 8.67 14.50 7.63
CA THR A 86 8.58 15.69 8.48
C THR A 86 7.74 15.40 9.73
N THR A 87 6.65 14.64 9.58
CA THR A 87 5.72 14.33 10.69
C THR A 87 6.07 13.04 11.45
N MET A 88 6.73 12.08 10.77
CA MET A 88 7.05 10.75 11.28
C MET A 88 8.47 10.34 10.85
N PRO A 89 9.52 10.86 11.51
CA PRO A 89 10.91 10.52 11.17
C PRO A 89 11.23 9.02 11.28
N SER A 90 10.50 8.29 12.14
CA SER A 90 10.62 6.83 12.29
C SER A 90 10.20 6.05 11.03
N ALA A 91 9.57 6.69 10.04
CA ALA A 91 9.24 6.11 8.75
C ALA A 91 10.47 5.86 7.85
N TRP A 92 11.62 6.47 8.14
CA TRP A 92 12.81 6.47 7.28
C TRP A 92 13.22 5.08 6.76
N PRO A 93 13.33 4.02 7.59
CA PRO A 93 13.79 2.72 7.10
C PRO A 93 12.86 2.11 6.04
N PHE A 94 11.55 2.37 6.16
CA PHE A 94 10.57 1.90 5.18
C PHE A 94 10.67 2.69 3.88
N ILE A 95 10.78 4.02 3.98
CA ILE A 95 10.95 4.92 2.82
C ILE A 95 12.23 4.59 2.05
N GLU A 96 13.34 4.35 2.74
CA GLU A 96 14.59 3.93 2.13
C GLU A 96 14.41 2.63 1.34
N GLY A 97 13.72 1.63 1.92
CA GLY A 97 13.36 0.40 1.22
C GLY A 97 12.54 0.64 -0.04
N ILE A 98 11.48 1.47 0.04
CA ILE A 98 10.63 1.83 -1.10
C ILE A 98 11.47 2.50 -2.21
N ASN A 99 12.32 3.46 -1.85
CA ASN A 99 13.18 4.17 -2.80
C ASN A 99 14.15 3.21 -3.51
N ASN A 100 14.80 2.33 -2.76
CA ASN A 100 15.76 1.36 -3.32
C ASN A 100 15.09 0.42 -4.33
N PHE A 101 13.89 -0.11 -4.01
CA PHE A 101 13.16 -0.96 -4.95
C PHE A 101 12.64 -0.16 -6.16
N THR A 102 12.20 1.07 -5.95
CA THR A 102 11.73 1.96 -7.02
C THR A 102 12.85 2.28 -8.03
N LEU A 103 14.04 2.62 -7.55
CA LEU A 103 15.21 2.91 -8.40
C LEU A 103 15.67 1.70 -9.21
N ASN A 104 15.50 0.49 -8.67
CA ASN A 104 15.81 -0.77 -9.35
C ASN A 104 14.69 -1.26 -10.29
N GLY A 105 13.57 -0.53 -10.39
CA GLY A 105 12.41 -0.91 -11.18
C GLY A 105 11.57 -2.05 -10.58
N ASP A 106 11.85 -2.46 -9.34
CA ASP A 106 11.13 -3.52 -8.63
C ASP A 106 9.95 -2.96 -7.82
N LEU A 107 8.99 -2.39 -8.55
CA LEU A 107 7.83 -1.71 -7.97
C LEU A 107 6.92 -2.65 -7.16
N TYR A 108 6.96 -3.97 -7.41
CA TYR A 108 6.21 -4.93 -6.59
C TYR A 108 6.80 -5.05 -5.18
N HIS A 109 8.12 -5.07 -5.04
CA HIS A 109 8.74 -5.06 -3.72
C HIS A 109 8.64 -3.67 -3.05
N ALA A 110 8.66 -2.58 -3.83
CA ALA A 110 8.36 -1.25 -3.32
C ALA A 110 6.96 -1.20 -2.67
N LEU A 111 5.94 -1.80 -3.30
CA LEU A 111 4.59 -1.93 -2.73
C LEU A 111 4.57 -2.71 -1.41
N LYS A 112 5.37 -3.77 -1.29
CA LYS A 112 5.47 -4.53 -0.04
C LYS A 112 6.06 -3.69 1.09
N GLU A 113 7.11 -2.90 0.82
CA GLU A 113 7.67 -2.00 1.83
C GLU A 113 6.70 -0.88 2.22
N ALA A 114 5.98 -0.31 1.25
CA ALA A 114 4.93 0.66 1.53
C ALA A 114 3.80 0.07 2.39
N LYS A 115 3.48 -1.23 2.24
CA LYS A 115 2.51 -1.91 3.11
C LYS A 115 3.01 -2.03 4.56
N LYS A 116 4.32 -2.24 4.76
CA LYS A 116 4.92 -2.25 6.10
C LYS A 116 4.88 -0.85 6.74
N LEU A 117 5.09 0.20 5.94
CA LEU A 117 4.95 1.58 6.41
C LEU A 117 3.55 1.87 6.94
N ILE A 118 2.48 1.37 6.28
CA ILE A 118 1.11 1.47 6.80
C ILE A 118 1.00 0.79 8.18
N GLY A 119 1.53 -0.42 8.32
CA GLY A 119 1.51 -1.14 9.59
C GLY A 119 2.24 -0.40 10.72
N HIS A 120 3.36 0.26 10.40
CA HIS A 120 4.10 1.09 11.35
C HIS A 120 3.31 2.32 11.80
N GLU A 121 2.67 3.01 10.85
CA GLU A 121 1.80 4.15 11.16
C GLU A 121 0.62 3.73 12.05
N GLU A 122 -0.02 2.60 11.76
CA GLU A 122 -1.10 2.04 12.57
C GLU A 122 -0.65 1.75 14.02
N GLN A 123 0.55 1.18 14.20
CA GLN A 123 1.12 0.91 15.53
C GLN A 123 1.36 2.20 16.33
N ILE A 124 1.85 3.25 15.68
CA ILE A 124 2.05 4.56 16.32
C ILE A 124 0.72 5.16 16.76
N LEU A 125 -0.28 5.15 15.86
CA LEU A 125 -1.62 5.66 16.16
C LEU A 125 -2.30 4.88 17.29
N GLU A 126 -2.12 3.56 17.33
CA GLU A 126 -2.64 2.72 18.41
C GLU A 126 -1.96 3.04 19.75
N THR A 127 -0.63 3.21 19.74
CA THR A 127 0.14 3.56 20.94
C THR A 127 -0.27 4.95 21.48
N ALA A 128 -0.45 5.93 20.59
CA ALA A 128 -0.91 7.26 20.95
C ALA A 128 -2.32 7.24 21.58
N ARG A 129 -3.26 6.46 21.02
CA ARG A 129 -4.60 6.29 21.59
C ARG A 129 -4.58 5.64 22.97
N LYS A 130 -3.73 4.63 23.18
CA LYS A 130 -3.57 3.96 24.48
C LYS A 130 -3.07 4.94 25.55
N LEU A 131 -2.05 5.73 25.24
CA LEU A 131 -1.52 6.75 26.15
C LEU A 131 -2.59 7.77 26.57
N GLN A 132 -3.39 8.26 25.62
CA GLN A 132 -4.49 9.20 25.89
C GLN A 132 -5.58 8.59 26.78
N SER A 133 -5.89 7.30 26.63
CA SER A 133 -6.88 6.62 27.47
C SER A 133 -6.39 6.36 28.91
N SER A 134 -5.08 6.20 29.12
CA SER A 134 -4.50 6.02 30.46
C SER A 134 -4.39 7.31 31.28
N GLU A 135 -4.42 8.49 30.64
CA GLU A 135 -4.33 9.81 31.30
C GLU A 135 -5.68 10.36 31.78
N GLN A 136 -6.80 9.63 31.63
CA GLN A 136 -8.12 9.98 32.17
C GLN A 136 -8.57 9.13 33.40
N PRO A 137 -7.81 9.01 34.50
CA PRO A 137 -8.39 8.56 35.77
C PRO A 137 -9.01 9.75 36.52
N ASP A 138 -10.29 9.62 36.88
CA ASP A 138 -11.01 10.38 37.91
C ASP A 138 -10.97 11.93 37.87
N ARG A 139 -11.79 12.51 36.99
CA ARG A 139 -12.46 13.80 37.27
C ARG A 139 -13.97 13.61 37.34
N LYS A 140 -14.47 12.88 38.34
CA LYS A 140 -15.89 12.90 38.77
C LYS A 140 -16.05 12.16 40.10
N SER A 141 -15.63 12.79 41.18
CA SER A 141 -16.11 12.51 42.55
C SER A 141 -15.76 13.73 43.42
N ALA A 142 -16.62 14.74 43.37
CA ALA A 142 -16.73 15.81 44.36
C ALA A 142 -18.20 16.26 44.38
#